data_AF-A0A2H0QD84-F1
#
_entry.id   AF-A0A2H0QD84-F1
#
_cell.length_a   1.000
_cell.length_b   1.000
_cell.length_c   1.000
_cell.angle_alpha   90.00
_cell.angle_beta   90.00
_cell.angle_gamma   90.00
#
_symmetry.space_group_name_H-M   'P 1'
#
loop_
_entity.id
_entity.type
_entity.pdbx_description
1 polymer ?
#
loop_
_entity_poly.entity_id
_entity_poly.type
_entity_poly.pdbx_seq_one_letter_code
_entity_poly.pdbx_strand_id
1 'polypeptide(L)'
;MKKILLPLALLLTLTSCASKSKDDSQTAAKQVSGLQAMCKDSTPAMKKRQEDKSLYLRLGGEKKIEALVTSIYIAHKKNEQIGHMLAHVDKDRFIKNVTQFLVVGTGGKGKYSGRNMKDAHSHLNVSNSDFMSAGNDVQNSMKSMNYGENEIQEVVCALVSFIPQVVVR
;
A
#
# COMPACT_ATOMS: atom_id res chain seq x y z
N MET A 1 -49.90 6.22 -53.99
CA MET A 1 -49.29 7.55 -53.77
C MET A 1 -49.40 7.93 -52.30
N LYS A 2 -48.28 7.96 -51.57
CA LYS A 2 -47.92 9.00 -50.59
C LYS A 2 -46.61 8.56 -49.91
N LYS A 3 -45.53 9.15 -50.41
CA LYS A 3 -44.22 9.17 -49.76
C LYS A 3 -44.38 10.01 -48.48
N ILE A 4 -43.96 9.50 -47.33
CA ILE A 4 -43.80 10.33 -46.13
C ILE A 4 -42.31 10.27 -45.74
N LEU A 5 -41.77 11.48 -45.72
CA LEU A 5 -40.43 11.89 -45.32
C LEU A 5 -40.15 11.57 -43.84
N LEU A 6 -38.93 11.12 -43.57
CA LEU A 6 -38.00 11.40 -42.45
C LEU A 6 -38.57 11.80 -41.05
N PRO A 7 -37.93 11.32 -39.95
CA PRO A 7 -36.75 12.05 -39.50
C PRO A 7 -35.53 11.22 -39.10
N LEU A 8 -34.41 11.78 -39.51
CA LEU A 8 -33.06 11.72 -38.99
C LEU A 8 -33.04 11.84 -37.45
N ALA A 9 -32.66 10.77 -36.74
CA ALA A 9 -32.16 10.86 -35.36
C ALA A 9 -31.43 9.55 -34.97
N LEU A 10 -30.19 9.39 -35.43
CA LEU A 10 -29.28 8.43 -34.82
C LEU A 10 -27.84 8.94 -34.91
N LEU A 11 -27.47 9.83 -33.99
CA LEU A 11 -26.09 9.93 -33.55
C LEU A 11 -26.08 9.66 -32.06
N LEU A 12 -25.72 8.41 -31.71
CA LEU A 12 -25.13 8.11 -30.42
C LEU A 12 -23.80 8.87 -30.35
N THR A 13 -23.75 9.90 -29.52
CA THR A 13 -22.48 10.32 -28.92
C THR A 13 -22.64 10.22 -27.41
N LEU A 14 -22.28 9.05 -26.89
CA LEU A 14 -21.86 8.91 -25.50
C LEU A 14 -20.56 9.72 -25.35
N THR A 15 -20.68 11.01 -25.08
CA THR A 15 -19.59 11.78 -24.50
C THR A 15 -19.40 11.31 -23.07
N SER A 16 -18.58 10.27 -22.89
CA SER A 16 -17.96 9.99 -21.60
C SER A 16 -17.02 11.14 -21.30
N CYS A 17 -17.54 12.15 -20.59
CA CYS A 17 -16.70 13.14 -19.94
C CYS A 17 -15.88 12.41 -18.87
N ALA A 18 -14.57 12.39 -19.03
CA ALA A 18 -13.63 11.85 -18.07
C ALA A 18 -13.71 12.60 -16.73
N SER A 19 -14.43 12.05 -15.76
CA SER A 19 -14.46 12.49 -14.36
C SER A 19 -13.74 11.52 -13.39
N LYS A 20 -13.03 10.51 -13.91
CA LYS A 20 -12.44 9.40 -13.14
C LYS A 20 -11.47 9.85 -12.04
N SER A 21 -10.65 10.88 -12.27
CA SER A 21 -9.51 11.18 -11.38
C SER A 21 -9.86 11.81 -10.02
N LYS A 22 -10.93 12.62 -9.93
CA LYS A 22 -11.32 13.25 -8.64
C LYS A 22 -12.14 12.31 -7.76
N ASP A 23 -13.00 11.49 -8.36
CA ASP A 23 -13.84 10.51 -7.66
C ASP A 23 -12.99 9.38 -7.08
N ASP A 24 -12.01 8.89 -7.84
CA ASP A 24 -11.05 7.87 -7.39
C ASP A 24 -10.18 8.38 -6.21
N SER A 25 -9.76 9.65 -6.23
CA SER A 25 -8.96 10.24 -5.15
C SER A 25 -9.77 10.49 -3.88
N GLN A 26 -11.03 10.94 -3.99
CA GLN A 26 -11.93 11.09 -2.83
C GLN A 26 -12.29 9.74 -2.23
N THR A 27 -12.46 8.72 -3.08
CA THR A 27 -12.65 7.33 -2.65
C THR A 27 -11.43 6.81 -1.89
N ALA A 28 -10.21 7.04 -2.39
CA ALA A 28 -8.97 6.63 -1.71
C ALA A 28 -8.79 7.30 -0.35
N ALA A 29 -9.08 8.60 -0.22
CA ALA A 29 -9.02 9.30 1.06
C ALA A 29 -10.02 8.72 2.07
N LYS A 30 -11.25 8.39 1.64
CA LYS A 30 -12.25 7.74 2.49
C LYS A 30 -11.81 6.33 2.92
N GLN A 31 -11.20 5.56 2.02
CA GLN A 31 -10.63 4.25 2.32
C GLN A 31 -9.52 4.34 3.37
N VAL A 32 -8.60 5.30 3.22
CA VAL A 32 -7.54 5.58 4.20
C VAL A 32 -8.13 5.88 5.57
N SER A 33 -9.12 6.79 5.66
CA SER A 33 -9.77 7.11 6.93
C SER A 33 -10.46 5.90 7.56
N GLY A 34 -11.11 5.05 6.74
CA GLY A 34 -11.72 3.80 7.20
C GLY A 34 -10.68 2.81 7.77
N LEU A 35 -9.54 2.66 7.11
CA LEU A 35 -8.44 1.83 7.60
C LEU A 35 -7.83 2.39 8.89
N GLN A 36 -7.65 3.71 8.99
CA GLN A 36 -7.18 4.34 10.23
C GLN A 36 -8.11 4.08 11.41
N ALA A 37 -9.42 4.16 11.20
CA ALA A 37 -10.42 3.83 12.22
C ALA A 37 -10.34 2.35 12.62
N MET A 38 -10.34 1.43 11.66
CA MET A 38 -10.20 -0.01 11.91
C MET A 38 -8.93 -0.34 12.70
N CYS A 39 -7.80 0.28 12.35
CA CYS A 39 -6.53 0.08 13.03
C CYS A 39 -6.52 0.64 14.45
N LYS A 40 -7.15 1.79 14.67
CA LYS A 40 -7.34 2.35 16.02
C LYS A 40 -8.13 1.39 16.90
N ASP A 41 -9.25 0.87 16.40
CA ASP A 41 -10.12 -0.07 17.13
C ASP A 41 -9.41 -1.40 17.42
N SER A 42 -8.52 -1.84 16.52
CA SER A 42 -7.75 -3.08 16.68
C SER A 42 -6.56 -2.95 17.64
N THR A 43 -6.22 -1.74 18.11
CA THR A 43 -5.00 -1.48 18.90
C THR A 43 -4.87 -2.37 20.14
N PRO A 44 -5.91 -2.56 20.98
CA PRO A 44 -5.80 -3.42 22.15
C PRO A 44 -5.48 -4.87 21.80
N ALA A 45 -6.12 -5.40 20.75
CA ALA A 45 -5.89 -6.77 20.29
C ALA A 45 -4.49 -6.96 19.70
N MET A 46 -4.03 -6.00 18.87
CA MET A 46 -2.67 -6.01 18.32
C MET A 46 -1.62 -5.94 19.42
N LYS A 47 -1.79 -5.04 20.41
CA LYS A 47 -0.88 -4.91 21.55
C LYS A 47 -0.79 -6.22 22.33
N LYS A 48 -1.93 -6.84 22.65
CA LYS A 48 -1.94 -8.14 23.33
C LYS A 48 -1.16 -9.21 22.54
N ARG A 49 -1.38 -9.31 21.21
CA ARG A 49 -0.65 -10.28 20.38
C ARG A 49 0.86 -10.03 20.37
N GLN A 50 1.29 -8.77 20.36
CA GLN A 50 2.71 -8.41 20.43
C GLN A 50 3.35 -8.78 21.78
N GLU A 51 2.63 -8.61 22.89
CA GLU A 51 3.05 -9.03 24.23
C GLU A 51 3.15 -10.56 24.34
N ASP A 52 2.20 -11.30 23.74
CA ASP A 52 2.21 -12.77 23.71
C ASP A 52 3.36 -13.31 22.84
N LYS A 53 3.51 -12.79 21.61
CA LYS A 53 4.57 -13.14 20.66
C LYS A 53 4.75 -12.02 19.63
N SER A 54 5.95 -11.42 19.60
CA SER A 54 6.25 -10.33 18.68
C SER A 54 5.93 -10.69 17.23
N LEU A 55 5.47 -9.71 16.46
CA LEU A 55 5.17 -9.90 15.05
C LEU A 55 6.41 -10.35 14.27
N TYR A 56 7.62 -9.92 14.67
CA TYR A 56 8.88 -10.42 14.12
C TYR A 56 8.95 -11.95 14.15
N LEU A 57 8.63 -12.57 15.30
CA LEU A 57 8.65 -14.02 15.45
C LEU A 57 7.50 -14.68 14.68
N ARG A 58 6.33 -14.04 14.57
CA ARG A 58 5.19 -14.56 13.79
C ARG A 58 5.40 -14.45 12.28
N LEU A 59 6.16 -13.46 11.83
CA LEU A 59 6.61 -13.31 10.44
C LEU A 59 7.72 -14.32 10.08
N GLY A 60 8.27 -15.04 11.05
CA GLY A 60 9.29 -16.07 10.84
C GLY A 60 10.74 -15.57 10.91
N GLY A 61 10.96 -14.39 11.49
CA GLY A 61 12.27 -13.79 11.69
C GLY A 61 12.88 -13.17 10.43
N GLU A 62 14.12 -12.68 10.56
CA GLU A 62 14.79 -11.85 9.55
C GLU A 62 14.80 -12.46 8.14
N LYS A 63 15.19 -13.74 8.01
CA LYS A 63 15.25 -14.40 6.69
C LYS A 63 13.89 -14.47 5.99
N LYS A 64 12.80 -14.68 6.73
CA LYS A 64 11.44 -14.70 6.16
C LYS A 64 10.95 -13.28 5.84
N ILE A 65 11.32 -12.30 6.66
CA ILE A 65 11.05 -10.89 6.40
C ILE A 65 11.81 -10.43 5.14
N GLU A 66 13.07 -10.82 4.94
CA GLU A 66 13.83 -10.54 3.73
C GLU A 66 13.17 -11.11 2.47
N ALA A 67 12.67 -12.35 2.54
CA ALA A 67 11.91 -12.96 1.46
C ALA A 67 10.60 -12.20 1.17
N LEU A 68 9.88 -11.79 2.21
CA LEU A 68 8.68 -10.96 2.08
C LEU A 68 8.98 -9.61 1.42
N VAL A 69 10.03 -8.92 1.87
CA VAL A 69 10.46 -7.64 1.28
C VAL A 69 10.90 -7.80 -0.17
N THR A 70 11.55 -8.91 -0.51
CA THR A 70 11.90 -9.23 -1.89
C THR A 70 10.65 -9.39 -2.75
N SER A 71 9.61 -10.07 -2.26
CA SER A 71 8.32 -10.18 -2.94
C SER A 71 7.67 -8.80 -3.13
N ILE A 72 7.66 -7.97 -2.08
CA ILE A 72 7.11 -6.62 -2.11
C ILE A 72 7.82 -5.75 -3.16
N TYR A 73 9.16 -5.78 -3.20
CA TYR A 73 9.92 -5.04 -4.22
C TYR A 73 9.50 -5.44 -5.64
N ILE A 74 9.37 -6.75 -5.90
CA ILE A 74 8.96 -7.26 -7.21
C ILE A 74 7.54 -6.81 -7.56
N ALA A 75 6.62 -6.86 -6.60
CA ALA A 75 5.24 -6.40 -6.79
C ALA A 75 5.21 -4.89 -7.11
N HIS A 76 5.83 -4.05 -6.28
CA HIS A 76 5.91 -2.61 -6.50
C HIS A 76 6.55 -2.26 -7.84
N LYS A 77 7.63 -2.95 -8.23
CA LYS A 77 8.33 -2.66 -9.48
C LYS A 77 7.48 -2.96 -10.72
N LYS A 78 6.59 -3.96 -10.63
CA LYS A 78 5.66 -4.36 -11.70
C LYS A 78 4.34 -3.58 -11.69
N ASN A 79 4.05 -2.88 -10.60
CA ASN A 79 2.81 -2.12 -10.43
C ASN A 79 2.82 -0.90 -11.37
N GLU A 80 1.83 -0.81 -12.26
CA GLU A 80 1.73 0.26 -13.26
C GLU A 80 1.56 1.65 -12.65
N GLN A 81 0.93 1.73 -11.47
CA GLN A 81 0.66 2.99 -10.79
C GLN A 81 1.90 3.52 -10.07
N ILE A 82 2.62 2.68 -9.32
CA ILE A 82 3.70 3.14 -8.43
C ILE A 82 5.11 2.71 -8.85
N GLY A 83 5.26 1.78 -9.80
CA GLY A 83 6.55 1.19 -10.15
C GLY A 83 7.56 2.19 -10.71
N HIS A 84 7.08 3.28 -11.31
CA HIS A 84 7.90 4.40 -11.77
C HIS A 84 8.64 5.10 -10.61
N MET A 85 8.08 5.11 -9.39
CA MET A 85 8.71 5.68 -8.20
C MET A 85 9.98 4.89 -7.77
N LEU A 86 10.13 3.66 -8.27
CA LEU A 86 11.30 2.80 -8.04
C LEU A 86 12.31 2.83 -9.20
N ALA A 87 12.22 3.80 -10.13
CA ALA A 87 13.09 3.84 -11.32
C ALA A 87 14.59 3.92 -10.99
N HIS A 88 14.95 4.66 -9.94
CA HIS A 88 16.33 4.90 -9.51
C HIS A 88 16.67 4.25 -8.17
N VAL A 89 15.83 3.30 -7.73
CA VAL A 89 16.01 2.60 -6.47
C VAL A 89 16.80 1.32 -6.73
N ASP A 90 18.03 1.28 -6.21
CA ASP A 90 18.82 0.06 -6.14
C ASP A 90 18.07 -1.02 -5.35
N LYS A 91 17.95 -2.21 -5.97
CA LYS A 91 17.16 -3.32 -5.45
C LYS A 91 17.70 -3.82 -4.11
N ASP A 92 19.00 -4.08 -4.04
CA ASP A 92 19.61 -4.72 -2.87
C ASP A 92 19.61 -3.76 -1.68
N ARG A 93 19.84 -2.47 -1.93
CA ARG A 93 19.69 -1.42 -0.93
C ARG A 93 18.24 -1.27 -0.45
N PHE A 94 17.25 -1.38 -1.34
CA PHE A 94 15.84 -1.38 -0.94
C PHE A 94 15.54 -2.57 -0.02
N ILE A 95 15.88 -3.78 -0.45
CA ILE A 95 15.60 -5.01 0.29
C ILE A 95 16.25 -4.92 1.68
N LYS A 96 17.54 -4.60 1.75
CA LYS A 96 18.25 -4.43 3.02
C LYS A 96 17.58 -3.42 3.95
N ASN A 97 17.29 -2.22 3.47
CA ASN A 97 16.75 -1.15 4.32
C ASN A 97 15.33 -1.47 4.81
N VAL A 98 14.47 -1.98 3.92
CA VAL A 98 13.07 -2.29 4.29
C VAL A 98 13.01 -3.54 5.18
N THR A 99 13.90 -4.52 4.97
CA THR A 99 14.04 -5.65 5.89
C THR A 99 14.43 -5.18 7.29
N GLN A 100 15.45 -4.33 7.43
CA GLN A 100 15.85 -3.80 8.74
C GLN A 100 14.73 -2.98 9.39
N PHE A 101 14.02 -2.18 8.60
CA PHE A 101 12.88 -1.40 9.06
C PHE A 101 11.78 -2.31 9.63
N LEU A 102 11.39 -3.36 8.90
CA LEU A 102 10.39 -4.32 9.37
C LEU A 102 10.89 -5.15 10.55
N VAL A 103 12.14 -5.61 10.55
CA VAL A 103 12.72 -6.34 11.68
C VAL A 103 12.58 -5.52 12.97
N VAL A 104 13.04 -4.27 12.97
CA VAL A 104 12.95 -3.41 14.16
C VAL A 104 11.50 -3.06 14.48
N GLY A 105 10.71 -2.65 13.49
CA GLY A 105 9.32 -2.23 13.68
C GLY A 105 8.39 -3.33 14.16
N THR A 106 8.72 -4.60 13.93
CA THR A 106 7.92 -5.76 14.34
C THR A 106 8.42 -6.42 15.64
N GLY A 107 9.40 -5.81 16.33
CA GLY A 107 9.91 -6.27 17.62
C GLY A 107 11.12 -7.19 17.55
N GLY A 108 11.80 -7.24 16.41
CA GLY A 108 13.11 -7.88 16.25
C GLY A 108 14.25 -7.01 16.79
N LYS A 109 15.40 -7.64 17.08
CA LYS A 109 16.61 -6.92 17.51
C LYS A 109 17.26 -6.21 16.34
N GLY A 110 17.99 -5.13 16.62
CA GLY A 110 18.78 -4.40 15.63
C GLY A 110 18.51 -2.91 15.67
N LYS A 111 18.99 -2.20 14.65
CA LYS A 111 18.77 -0.76 14.48
C LYS A 111 18.54 -0.47 13.01
N TYR A 112 17.47 0.28 12.73
CA TYR A 112 17.26 0.86 11.41
C TYR A 112 18.12 2.11 11.27
N SER A 113 19.02 2.12 10.29
CA SER A 113 19.94 3.24 10.00
C SER A 113 19.63 3.95 8.68
N GLY A 114 18.50 3.62 8.04
CA GLY A 114 18.04 4.29 6.84
C GLY A 114 17.40 5.65 7.15
N ARG A 115 16.98 6.34 6.08
CA ARG A 115 16.22 7.60 6.19
C ARG A 115 14.91 7.39 6.94
N ASN A 116 14.47 8.39 7.71
CA ASN A 116 13.11 8.36 8.26
C ASN A 116 12.06 8.34 7.12
N MET A 117 10.82 8.00 7.44
CA MET A 117 9.77 7.83 6.41
C MET A 117 9.49 9.12 5.64
N LYS A 118 9.54 10.28 6.30
CA LYS A 118 9.34 11.58 5.63
C LYS A 118 10.42 11.85 4.58
N ASP A 119 11.68 11.77 4.96
CA ASP A 119 12.82 12.06 4.07
C ASP A 119 12.96 11.01 2.95
N ALA A 120 12.50 9.78 3.21
CA ALA A 120 12.48 8.72 2.22
C ALA A 120 11.42 8.92 1.12
N HIS A 121 10.29 9.58 1.41
CA HIS A 121 9.13 9.62 0.51
C HIS A 121 8.68 11.03 0.07
N SER A 122 9.16 12.10 0.71
CA SER A 122 8.72 13.49 0.45
C SER A 122 8.88 13.96 -1.01
N HIS A 123 9.85 13.40 -1.74
CA HIS A 123 10.14 13.72 -3.14
C HIS A 123 9.34 12.89 -4.15
N LEU A 124 8.56 11.89 -3.70
CA LEU A 124 7.84 10.96 -4.57
C LEU A 124 6.42 11.44 -4.93
N ASN A 125 5.93 12.50 -4.26
CA ASN A 125 4.60 13.05 -4.50
C ASN A 125 3.46 11.99 -4.35
N VAL A 126 3.58 11.14 -3.33
CA VAL A 126 2.65 10.02 -3.06
C VAL A 126 1.28 10.57 -2.67
N SER A 127 0.24 10.09 -3.35
CA SER A 127 -1.17 10.33 -2.98
C SER A 127 -1.76 9.21 -2.14
N ASN A 128 -2.96 9.43 -1.58
CA ASN A 128 -3.72 8.38 -0.92
C ASN A 128 -3.94 7.16 -1.84
N SER A 129 -4.19 7.36 -3.13
CA SER A 129 -4.38 6.26 -4.09
C SER A 129 -3.10 5.45 -4.27
N ASP A 130 -1.95 6.11 -4.38
CA ASP A 130 -0.64 5.46 -4.52
C ASP A 130 -0.30 4.66 -3.26
N PHE A 131 -0.59 5.23 -2.10
CA PHE A 131 -0.41 4.55 -0.81
C PHE A 131 -1.26 3.28 -0.70
N MET A 132 -2.53 3.36 -1.11
CA MET A 132 -3.44 2.21 -1.14
C MET A 132 -2.96 1.13 -2.13
N SER A 133 -2.47 1.53 -3.31
CA SER A 133 -1.89 0.62 -4.30
C SER A 133 -0.67 -0.11 -3.74
N ALA A 134 0.24 0.60 -3.08
CA ALA A 134 1.38 0.00 -2.38
C ALA A 134 0.93 -0.94 -1.23
N GLY A 135 -0.05 -0.54 -0.42
CA GLY A 135 -0.59 -1.36 0.66
C GLY A 135 -1.19 -2.68 0.13
N ASN A 136 -1.85 -2.66 -1.02
CA ASN A 136 -2.37 -3.85 -1.68
C ASN A 136 -1.26 -4.81 -2.14
N ASP A 137 -0.16 -4.29 -2.72
CA ASP A 137 0.99 -5.12 -3.09
C ASP A 137 1.59 -5.84 -1.86
N VAL A 138 1.66 -5.16 -0.72
CA VAL A 138 2.13 -5.74 0.55
C VAL A 138 1.15 -6.82 1.02
N GLN A 139 -0.14 -6.52 1.10
CA GLN A 139 -1.15 -7.49 1.53
C GLN A 139 -1.15 -8.74 0.64
N ASN A 140 -1.08 -8.57 -0.68
CA ASN A 140 -1.07 -9.67 -1.63
C ASN A 140 0.22 -10.51 -1.55
N SER A 141 1.37 -9.87 -1.35
CA SER A 141 2.63 -10.57 -1.10
C SER A 141 2.57 -11.40 0.19
N MET A 142 1.93 -10.87 1.23
CA MET A 142 1.77 -11.61 2.48
C MET A 142 0.83 -12.81 2.31
N LYS A 143 -0.31 -12.62 1.63
CA LYS A 143 -1.28 -13.69 1.34
C LYS A 143 -0.66 -14.80 0.49
N SER A 144 0.10 -14.46 -0.56
CA SER A 144 0.75 -15.47 -1.41
C SER A 144 1.82 -16.28 -0.68
N MET A 145 2.37 -15.74 0.41
CA MET A 145 3.29 -16.41 1.32
C MET A 145 2.59 -17.12 2.49
N ASN A 146 1.26 -17.19 2.49
CA ASN A 146 0.42 -17.83 3.51
C ASN A 146 0.57 -17.24 4.92
N TYR A 147 0.83 -15.93 5.04
CA TYR A 147 0.70 -15.25 6.34
C TYR A 147 -0.77 -15.16 6.77
N GLY A 148 -1.02 -15.24 8.08
CA GLY A 148 -2.37 -15.16 8.65
C GLY A 148 -2.91 -13.74 8.68
N GLU A 149 -4.23 -13.64 8.84
CA GLU A 149 -4.94 -12.35 8.89
C GLU A 149 -4.45 -11.44 10.04
N ASN A 150 -4.01 -12.01 11.16
CA ASN A 150 -3.46 -11.23 12.28
C ASN A 150 -2.13 -10.56 11.92
N GLU A 151 -1.23 -11.28 11.24
CA GLU A 151 0.06 -10.73 10.77
C GLU A 151 -0.18 -9.67 9.69
N ILE A 152 -1.09 -9.94 8.75
CA ILE A 152 -1.46 -9.01 7.68
C ILE A 152 -2.05 -7.73 8.28
N GLN A 153 -3.02 -7.85 9.20
CA GLN A 153 -3.64 -6.71 9.85
C GLN A 153 -2.59 -5.83 10.54
N GLU A 154 -1.66 -6.42 11.28
CA GLU A 154 -0.66 -5.64 12.01
C GLU A 154 0.35 -4.96 11.08
N VAL A 155 0.77 -5.62 10.00
CA VAL A 155 1.63 -4.98 8.98
C VAL A 155 0.88 -3.83 8.30
N VAL A 156 -0.37 -4.04 7.88
CA VAL A 156 -1.20 -2.99 7.27
C VAL A 156 -1.39 -1.81 8.23
N CYS A 157 -1.70 -2.08 9.50
CA CYS A 157 -1.87 -1.02 10.49
C CYS A 157 -0.58 -0.28 10.82
N ALA A 158 0.56 -0.96 10.81
CA ALA A 158 1.86 -0.31 10.88
C ALA A 158 2.09 0.62 9.69
N LEU A 159 1.81 0.19 8.46
CA LEU A 159 1.89 1.04 7.27
C LEU A 159 0.98 2.26 7.38
N VAL A 160 -0.29 2.06 7.74
CA VAL A 160 -1.29 3.13 7.89
C VAL A 160 -0.83 4.21 8.89
N SER A 161 -0.07 3.84 9.93
CA SER A 161 0.48 4.80 10.89
C SER A 161 1.51 5.78 10.27
N PHE A 162 2.09 5.43 9.13
CA PHE A 162 3.06 6.26 8.41
C PHE A 162 2.43 7.19 7.37
N ILE A 163 1.11 7.12 7.14
CA ILE A 163 0.42 7.98 6.17
C ILE A 163 0.79 9.46 6.32
N PRO A 164 0.81 10.07 7.53
CA PRO A 164 1.18 11.49 7.70
C PRO A 164 2.62 11.84 7.29
N GLN A 165 3.48 10.84 7.14
CA GLN A 165 4.89 11.01 6.75
C GLN A 165 5.13 10.66 5.27
N VAL A 166 4.20 9.92 4.64
CA VAL A 166 4.38 9.36 3.29
C VAL A 166 3.49 10.05 2.27
N VAL A 167 2.22 10.27 2.59
CA VAL A 167 1.25 10.91 1.69
C VAL A 167 1.38 12.42 1.77
N VAL A 168 1.55 13.07 0.61
CA VAL A 168 1.81 14.52 0.52
C VAL A 168 0.82 15.27 -0.36
N ARG A 169 -0.14 14.58 -1.00
CA ARG A 169 -1.22 15.18 -1.78
C ARG A 169 -2.49 14.35 -1.82
#